data_AF-A0AB39KB94-F1
#
_entry.id   AF-A0AB39KB94-F1
#
_cell.length_a   1.000
_cell.length_b   1.000
_cell.length_c   1.000
_cell.angle_alpha   90.00
_cell.angle_beta   90.00
_cell.angle_gamma   90.00
#
_symmetry.space_group_name_H-M   'P 1'
#
loop_
_entity.id
_entity.type
_entity.pdbx_description
1 polymer ?
#
loop_
_entity_poly.entity_id
_entity_poly.type
_entity_poly.pdbx_seq_one_letter_code
_entity_poly.pdbx_strand_id
1 'polypeptide(L)'
;MLIPSLTQNRFEPTQLHIFSLKFFIIALMTIMTGCTSLGPNSGSFSWRSNKLSSGLQKAYSVPPSTANRLSPLIIQSADKYNVPPLLLAAVIRQESNYNSNARSPTGAVGLTQIIPSYWQQTCAGNLYDESTNIQCGAYILNHYYQTADSWFKATAYYNVGPTGYERSFWTRHKAKKYARSIKHHQKNLKSAL
;
A
#
# COMPACT_ATOMS: atom_id res chain seq x y z
N MET A 1 76.37 -37.07 -34.57
CA MET A 1 77.44 -36.29 -33.91
C MET A 1 77.00 -34.84 -33.88
N LEU A 2 77.24 -34.14 -32.76
CA LEU A 2 76.83 -32.76 -32.38
C LEU A 2 75.60 -32.67 -31.44
N ILE A 3 75.91 -32.59 -30.14
CA ILE A 3 75.13 -31.89 -29.10
C ILE A 3 75.56 -30.41 -29.17
N PRO A 4 74.66 -29.42 -29.06
CA PRO A 4 74.45 -28.67 -27.80
C PRO A 4 72.98 -28.18 -27.66
N SER A 5 72.46 -27.54 -26.62
CA SER A 5 73.02 -26.78 -25.50
C SER A 5 72.04 -26.83 -24.32
N LEU A 6 72.57 -26.65 -23.11
CA LEU A 6 71.81 -26.52 -21.88
C LEU A 6 71.22 -25.11 -21.81
N THR A 7 69.89 -25.02 -21.74
CA THR A 7 69.18 -23.80 -21.32
C THR A 7 68.60 -24.02 -19.93
N GLN A 8 68.91 -23.06 -19.06
CA GLN A 8 68.66 -23.04 -17.63
C GLN A 8 67.15 -22.83 -17.37
N ASN A 9 66.44 -23.87 -16.92
CA ASN A 9 65.03 -23.72 -16.56
C ASN A 9 64.88 -23.44 -15.06
N ARG A 10 64.15 -22.36 -14.81
CA ARG A 10 63.83 -21.76 -13.52
C ARG A 10 62.93 -22.67 -12.68
N PHE A 11 63.07 -22.46 -11.37
CA PHE A 11 62.20 -22.95 -10.29
C PHE A 11 60.70 -22.81 -10.61
N GLU A 12 59.95 -23.90 -10.41
CA GLU A 12 58.50 -23.88 -10.23
C GLU A 12 58.15 -24.67 -8.94
N PRO A 13 57.80 -24.00 -7.83
CA PRO A 13 57.27 -24.67 -6.66
C PRO A 13 55.81 -25.11 -6.90
N THR A 14 55.62 -26.41 -6.76
CA THR A 14 54.37 -27.16 -6.52
C THR A 14 53.14 -26.32 -6.14
N GLN A 15 52.11 -26.39 -6.99
CA GLN A 15 50.74 -25.91 -6.75
C GLN A 15 50.16 -26.57 -5.49
N LEU A 16 50.18 -25.84 -4.38
CA LEU A 16 49.42 -26.20 -3.18
C LEU A 16 47.94 -25.96 -3.47
N HIS A 17 47.17 -27.05 -3.57
CA HIS A 17 45.71 -27.02 -3.70
C HIS A 17 45.07 -26.34 -2.49
N ILE A 18 44.78 -25.04 -2.61
CA ILE A 18 43.87 -24.35 -1.71
C ILE A 18 42.46 -24.73 -2.14
N PHE A 19 41.84 -25.66 -1.42
CA PHE A 19 40.40 -25.90 -1.49
C PHE A 19 39.68 -24.58 -1.16
N SER A 20 39.22 -23.89 -2.20
CA SER A 20 38.25 -22.81 -2.10
C SER A 20 36.96 -23.42 -1.56
N LEU A 21 36.81 -23.38 -0.24
CA LEU A 21 35.57 -23.65 0.46
C LEU A 21 34.57 -22.60 -0.03
N LYS A 22 33.78 -22.96 -1.04
CA LYS A 22 32.60 -22.19 -1.47
C LYS A 22 31.64 -22.16 -0.29
N PHE A 23 31.77 -21.14 0.55
CA PHE A 23 30.72 -20.72 1.46
C PHE A 23 29.54 -20.26 0.62
N PHE A 24 28.68 -21.20 0.24
CA PHE A 24 27.30 -20.90 -0.11
C PHE A 24 26.63 -20.39 1.16
N ILE A 25 26.78 -19.10 1.43
CA ILE A 25 25.90 -18.38 2.34
C ILE A 25 24.56 -18.35 1.60
N ILE A 26 23.72 -19.33 1.90
CA ILE A 26 22.29 -19.25 1.63
C ILE A 26 21.81 -18.10 2.53
N ALA A 27 21.81 -16.90 1.97
CA ALA A 27 21.12 -15.77 2.55
C ALA A 27 19.64 -16.15 2.56
N LEU A 28 19.19 -16.71 3.67
CA LEU A 28 17.79 -16.85 4.00
C LEU A 28 17.25 -15.42 4.02
N MET A 29 16.76 -14.96 2.88
CA MET A 29 15.92 -13.77 2.80
C MET A 29 14.67 -14.09 3.62
N THR A 30 14.78 -13.84 4.92
CA THR A 30 13.62 -13.68 5.77
C THR A 30 12.89 -12.49 5.19
N ILE A 31 11.84 -12.80 4.44
CA ILE A 31 10.90 -11.79 3.95
C ILE A 31 10.34 -11.18 5.24
N MET A 32 10.89 -10.04 5.65
CA MET A 32 10.32 -9.17 6.65
C MET A 32 8.98 -8.69 6.07
N THR A 33 7.97 -9.55 6.16
CA THR A 33 6.57 -9.21 5.93
C THR A 33 6.29 -8.17 7.00
N GLY A 34 6.37 -6.90 6.62
CA GLY A 34 6.20 -5.78 7.52
C GLY A 34 4.89 -5.98 8.28
N CYS A 35 4.99 -6.40 9.53
CA CYS A 35 3.85 -6.77 10.34
C CYS A 35 3.10 -5.47 10.61
N THR A 36 2.06 -5.20 9.82
CA THR A 36 1.20 -4.05 10.08
C THR A 36 0.35 -4.42 11.29
N SER A 37 0.34 -3.56 12.32
CA SER A 37 -0.37 -3.83 13.57
C SER A 37 -1.90 -3.98 13.41
N LEU A 38 -2.42 -3.74 12.20
CA LEU A 38 -3.83 -3.89 11.85
C LEU A 38 -4.08 -4.94 10.74
N GLY A 39 -3.09 -5.73 10.33
CA GLY A 39 -3.30 -6.79 9.32
C GLY A 39 -4.24 -7.91 9.82
N PRO A 40 -4.79 -8.75 8.94
CA PRO A 40 -5.74 -9.80 9.32
C PRO A 40 -5.20 -10.78 10.38
N ASN A 41 -3.88 -10.96 10.44
CA ASN A 41 -3.22 -11.85 11.41
C ASN A 41 -2.70 -11.13 12.67
N SER A 42 -2.97 -9.82 12.84
CA SER A 42 -2.39 -9.02 13.93
C SER A 42 -3.21 -9.03 15.23
N GLY A 43 -4.37 -9.70 15.25
CA GLY A 43 -5.27 -9.80 16.40
C GLY A 43 -6.72 -10.05 15.99
N SER A 44 -7.63 -10.14 16.96
CA SER A 44 -9.06 -10.30 16.67
C SER A 44 -9.64 -9.09 15.94
N PHE A 45 -10.71 -9.30 15.17
CA PHE A 45 -11.42 -8.22 14.47
C PHE A 45 -11.80 -7.05 15.40
N SER A 46 -12.32 -7.37 16.60
CA SER A 46 -12.68 -6.37 17.62
C SER A 46 -11.46 -5.58 18.11
N TRP A 47 -10.35 -6.25 18.43
CA TRP A 47 -9.12 -5.59 18.86
C TRP A 47 -8.56 -4.66 17.77
N ARG A 48 -8.51 -5.13 16.51
CA ARG A 48 -8.05 -4.33 15.37
C ARG A 48 -8.94 -3.10 15.14
N SER A 49 -10.26 -3.27 15.26
CA SER A 49 -11.23 -2.17 15.12
C SER A 49 -11.09 -1.13 16.23
N ASN A 50 -10.95 -1.56 17.49
CA ASN A 50 -10.74 -0.66 18.64
C ASN A 50 -9.40 0.07 18.56
N LYS A 51 -8.35 -0.63 18.14
CA LYS A 51 -7.02 -0.06 17.92
C LYS A 51 -7.04 1.00 16.81
N LEU A 52 -7.67 0.70 15.68
CA LEU A 52 -7.86 1.68 14.61
C LEU A 52 -8.66 2.89 15.10
N SER A 53 -9.79 2.68 15.80
CA SER A 53 -10.60 3.78 16.34
C SER A 53 -9.79 4.71 17.23
N SER A 54 -9.00 4.14 18.14
CA SER A 54 -8.11 4.90 19.02
C SER A 54 -7.07 5.70 18.22
N GLY A 55 -6.50 5.10 17.18
CA GLY A 55 -5.57 5.77 16.27
C GLY A 55 -6.21 6.93 15.50
N LEU A 56 -7.43 6.76 14.99
CA LEU A 56 -8.16 7.81 14.28
C LEU A 56 -8.44 9.04 15.17
N GLN A 57 -8.83 8.77 16.42
CA GLN A 57 -9.05 9.82 17.43
C GLN A 57 -7.74 10.57 17.72
N LYS A 58 -6.63 9.86 17.96
CA LYS A 58 -5.33 10.46 18.28
C LYS A 58 -4.67 11.19 17.10
N ALA A 59 -4.67 10.60 15.91
CA ALA A 59 -3.95 11.12 14.75
C ALA A 59 -4.66 12.27 14.06
N TYR A 60 -6.00 12.24 14.02
CA TYR A 60 -6.80 13.12 13.17
C TYR A 60 -7.91 13.84 13.93
N SER A 61 -8.01 13.65 15.25
CA SER A 61 -9.09 14.20 16.07
C SER A 61 -10.49 13.82 15.57
N VAL A 62 -10.64 12.63 14.98
CA VAL A 62 -11.95 12.11 14.57
C VAL A 62 -12.79 11.90 15.84
N PRO A 63 -14.04 12.38 15.90
CA PRO A 63 -14.89 12.20 17.07
C PRO A 63 -15.02 10.72 17.45
N PRO A 64 -15.03 10.36 18.75
CA PRO A 64 -15.12 8.96 19.18
C PRO A 64 -16.30 8.21 18.58
N SER A 65 -17.46 8.85 18.46
CA SER A 65 -18.66 8.27 17.83
C SER A 65 -18.40 7.88 16.36
N THR A 66 -17.79 8.77 15.58
CA THR A 66 -17.41 8.51 14.19
C THR A 66 -16.32 7.45 14.09
N ALA A 67 -15.28 7.53 14.92
CA ALA A 67 -14.16 6.59 14.89
C ALA A 67 -14.62 5.16 15.25
N ASN A 68 -15.45 5.00 16.29
CA ASN A 68 -16.00 3.72 16.70
C ASN A 68 -16.93 3.11 15.66
N ARG A 69 -17.73 3.95 14.98
CA ARG A 69 -18.64 3.51 13.92
C ARG A 69 -17.90 3.09 12.64
N LEU A 70 -16.91 3.87 12.20
CA LEU A 70 -16.24 3.63 10.92
C LEU A 70 -15.12 2.59 10.97
N SER A 71 -14.41 2.48 12.09
CA SER A 71 -13.26 1.57 12.20
C SER A 71 -13.57 0.10 11.87
N PRO A 72 -14.64 -0.54 12.39
CA PRO A 72 -14.99 -1.90 12.01
C PRO A 72 -15.34 -2.03 10.52
N LEU A 73 -16.00 -1.04 9.92
CA LEU A 73 -16.32 -1.03 8.47
C LEU A 73 -15.05 -0.94 7.62
N ILE A 74 -14.07 -0.13 8.05
CA ILE A 74 -12.75 -0.02 7.40
C ILE A 74 -12.00 -1.34 7.49
N ILE A 75 -11.90 -1.97 8.67
CA ILE A 75 -11.23 -3.26 8.84
C ILE A 75 -11.88 -4.32 7.97
N GLN A 76 -13.22 -4.45 8.03
CA GLN A 76 -13.97 -5.45 7.27
C GLN A 76 -13.77 -5.28 5.76
N SER A 77 -13.88 -4.06 5.25
CA SER A 77 -13.75 -3.78 3.81
C SER A 77 -12.30 -3.96 3.33
N ALA A 78 -11.34 -3.54 4.14
CA ALA A 78 -9.92 -3.72 3.87
C ALA A 78 -9.56 -5.20 3.74
N ASP A 79 -10.02 -6.03 4.67
CA ASP A 79 -9.80 -7.48 4.63
C ASP A 79 -10.50 -8.13 3.43
N LYS A 80 -11.77 -7.78 3.18
CA LYS A 80 -12.57 -8.33 2.06
C LYS A 80 -11.91 -8.10 0.70
N TYR A 81 -11.27 -6.94 0.50
CA TYR A 81 -10.68 -6.55 -0.78
C TYR A 81 -9.14 -6.58 -0.78
N ASN A 82 -8.51 -7.19 0.22
CA ASN A 82 -7.04 -7.29 0.35
C ASN A 82 -6.32 -5.93 0.29
N VAL A 83 -6.94 -4.88 0.85
CA VAL A 83 -6.36 -3.54 0.95
C VAL A 83 -5.74 -3.37 2.34
N PRO A 84 -4.55 -2.78 2.50
CA PRO A 84 -4.01 -2.47 3.81
C PRO A 84 -4.95 -1.54 4.60
N PRO A 85 -5.40 -1.87 5.83
CA PRO A 85 -6.40 -1.06 6.53
C PRO A 85 -5.96 0.39 6.79
N LEU A 86 -4.66 0.58 7.09
CA LEU A 86 -4.07 1.91 7.22
C LEU A 86 -4.16 2.73 5.93
N LEU A 87 -4.04 2.08 4.76
CA LEU A 87 -4.18 2.75 3.47
C LEU A 87 -5.61 3.22 3.25
N LEU A 88 -6.59 2.35 3.49
CA LEU A 88 -8.00 2.68 3.31
C LEU A 88 -8.43 3.83 4.24
N ALA A 89 -8.04 3.78 5.52
CA ALA A 89 -8.26 4.88 6.46
C ALA A 89 -7.63 6.20 5.99
N ALA A 90 -6.39 6.14 5.49
CA ALA A 90 -5.70 7.32 4.96
C ALA A 90 -6.38 7.90 3.70
N VAL A 91 -6.97 7.05 2.84
CA VAL A 91 -7.79 7.49 1.70
C VAL A 91 -9.04 8.20 2.19
N ILE A 92 -9.79 7.63 3.14
CA ILE A 92 -10.98 8.28 3.71
C ILE A 92 -10.63 9.65 4.33
N ARG A 93 -9.48 9.73 5.03
CA ARG A 93 -8.98 11.00 5.58
C ARG A 93 -8.76 12.06 4.50
N GLN A 94 -8.15 11.66 3.39
CA GLN A 94 -7.83 12.54 2.27
C GLN A 94 -9.05 12.97 1.48
N GLU A 95 -10.01 12.06 1.29
CA GLU A 95 -11.17 12.26 0.43
C GLU A 95 -12.26 13.09 1.11
N SER A 96 -12.60 12.78 2.35
CA SER A 96 -13.77 13.37 3.02
C SER A 96 -13.51 13.89 4.41
N ASN A 97 -12.31 13.67 4.96
CA ASN A 97 -12.04 13.84 6.39
C ASN A 97 -13.08 13.10 7.26
N TYR A 98 -13.42 11.87 6.88
CA TYR A 98 -14.41 11.03 7.56
C TYR A 98 -15.84 11.59 7.58
N ASN A 99 -16.19 12.49 6.67
CA ASN A 99 -17.56 12.97 6.48
C ASN A 99 -18.32 12.08 5.49
N SER A 100 -19.28 11.27 5.98
CA SER A 100 -20.09 10.39 5.14
C SER A 100 -21.08 11.12 4.24
N ASN A 101 -21.39 12.39 4.52
CA ASN A 101 -22.28 13.22 3.71
C ASN A 101 -21.52 14.09 2.70
N ALA A 102 -20.20 13.94 2.57
CA ALA A 102 -19.39 14.77 1.69
C ALA A 102 -19.82 14.64 0.22
N ARG A 103 -19.93 15.77 -0.47
CA ARG A 103 -20.19 15.86 -1.91
C ARG A 103 -19.26 16.89 -2.55
N SER A 104 -18.52 16.48 -3.57
CA SER A 104 -17.64 17.40 -4.31
C SER A 104 -18.39 18.15 -5.42
N PRO A 105 -17.83 19.27 -5.92
CA PRO A 105 -18.36 19.96 -7.11
C PRO A 105 -18.39 19.09 -8.37
N THR A 106 -17.55 18.07 -8.47
CA THR A 106 -17.52 17.13 -9.60
C THR A 106 -18.45 15.93 -9.41
N GLY A 107 -19.28 15.93 -8.37
CA GLY A 107 -20.26 14.89 -8.10
C GLY A 107 -19.71 13.64 -7.40
N ALA A 108 -18.50 13.71 -6.84
CA ALA A 108 -17.98 12.65 -5.98
C ALA A 108 -18.71 12.64 -4.63
N VAL A 109 -18.98 11.45 -4.05
CA VAL A 109 -19.82 11.33 -2.85
C VAL A 109 -19.23 10.40 -1.77
N GLY A 110 -19.57 10.71 -0.52
CA GLY A 110 -19.34 9.88 0.66
C GLY A 110 -17.88 9.82 1.11
N LEU A 111 -17.59 8.83 1.96
CA LEU A 111 -16.32 8.72 2.68
C LEU A 111 -15.08 8.62 1.79
N THR A 112 -15.22 7.95 0.65
CA THR A 112 -14.13 7.67 -0.30
C THR A 112 -14.30 8.42 -1.63
N GLN A 113 -15.23 9.39 -1.67
CA GLN A 113 -15.49 10.29 -2.80
C GLN A 113 -15.59 9.56 -4.14
N ILE A 114 -16.49 8.58 -4.20
CA ILE A 114 -16.77 7.82 -5.42
C ILE A 114 -17.58 8.69 -6.38
N ILE A 115 -17.21 8.71 -7.65
CA ILE A 115 -17.99 9.33 -8.72
C ILE A 115 -18.97 8.28 -9.26
N PRO A 116 -20.30 8.42 -9.03
CA PRO A 116 -21.25 7.38 -9.39
C PRO A 116 -21.26 7.04 -10.88
N SER A 117 -21.12 8.04 -11.76
CA SER A 117 -21.13 7.84 -13.21
C SER A 117 -20.04 6.90 -13.73
N TYR A 118 -18.94 6.72 -12.99
CA TYR A 118 -17.85 5.81 -13.36
C TYR A 118 -17.99 4.42 -12.74
N TRP A 119 -18.68 4.30 -11.61
CA TRP A 119 -18.63 3.10 -10.77
C TRP A 119 -19.99 2.46 -10.48
N GLN A 120 -21.11 3.07 -10.87
CA GLN A 120 -22.47 2.60 -10.52
C GLN A 120 -22.75 1.12 -10.81
N GLN A 121 -22.14 0.54 -11.86
CA GLN A 121 -22.34 -0.87 -12.20
C GLN A 121 -21.68 -1.81 -11.18
N THR A 122 -20.53 -1.41 -10.64
CA THR A 122 -19.77 -2.14 -9.63
C THR A 122 -20.24 -1.79 -8.21
N CYS A 123 -20.61 -0.53 -8.04
CA CYS A 123 -20.93 0.13 -6.78
C CYS A 123 -22.40 0.48 -6.72
N ALA A 124 -23.22 -0.56 -6.72
CA ALA A 124 -24.67 -0.45 -6.62
C ALA A 124 -25.12 -0.02 -5.21
N GLY A 125 -26.24 0.67 -5.14
CA GLY A 125 -26.85 1.13 -3.88
C GLY A 125 -26.55 2.59 -3.54
N ASN A 126 -26.86 2.98 -2.31
CA ASN A 126 -26.70 4.35 -1.84
C ASN A 126 -25.24 4.62 -1.43
N LEU A 127 -24.52 5.44 -2.19
CA LEU A 127 -23.13 5.78 -1.88
C LEU A 127 -22.94 6.77 -0.72
N TYR A 128 -24.02 7.25 -0.10
CA TYR A 128 -23.95 7.91 1.21
C TYR A 128 -24.03 6.92 2.37
N ASP A 129 -24.46 5.68 2.13
CA ASP A 129 -24.32 4.61 3.13
C ASP A 129 -22.84 4.29 3.33
N GLU A 130 -22.43 4.27 4.59
CA GLU A 130 -21.02 4.24 4.97
C GLU A 130 -20.38 2.89 4.64
N SER A 131 -21.11 1.81 4.89
CA SER A 131 -20.66 0.45 4.58
C SER A 131 -20.49 0.28 3.06
N THR A 132 -21.50 0.69 2.29
CA THR A 132 -21.50 0.63 0.83
C THR A 132 -20.33 1.44 0.26
N ASN A 133 -20.15 2.68 0.72
CA ASN A 133 -19.12 3.57 0.21
C ASN A 133 -17.70 3.08 0.53
N ILE A 134 -17.44 2.61 1.76
CA ILE A 134 -16.12 2.08 2.15
C ILE A 134 -15.80 0.80 1.39
N GLN A 135 -16.76 -0.12 1.26
CA GLN A 135 -16.58 -1.36 0.47
C GLN A 135 -16.22 -1.03 -0.98
N CYS A 136 -16.90 -0.06 -1.58
CA CYS A 136 -16.61 0.40 -2.92
C CYS A 136 -15.24 1.05 -3.08
N GLY A 137 -14.86 1.96 -2.18
CA GLY A 137 -13.53 2.56 -2.21
C GLY A 137 -12.42 1.51 -2.08
N ALA A 138 -12.62 0.52 -1.20
CA ALA A 138 -11.69 -0.62 -1.04
C ALA A 138 -11.61 -1.49 -2.31
N TYR A 139 -12.76 -1.82 -2.93
CA TYR A 139 -12.78 -2.52 -4.21
C TYR A 139 -12.00 -1.76 -5.29
N ILE A 140 -12.27 -0.47 -5.46
CA ILE A 140 -11.65 0.37 -6.50
C ILE A 140 -10.13 0.47 -6.28
N LEU A 141 -9.69 0.64 -5.03
CA LEU A 141 -8.27 0.63 -4.69
C LEU A 141 -7.60 -0.68 -5.08
N ASN A 142 -8.21 -1.83 -4.76
CA ASN A 142 -7.68 -3.12 -5.13
C ASN A 142 -7.69 -3.32 -6.66
N HIS A 143 -8.76 -2.93 -7.35
CA HIS A 143 -8.85 -2.96 -8.82
C HIS A 143 -7.66 -2.20 -9.47
N TYR A 144 -7.33 -1.02 -8.97
CA TYR A 144 -6.15 -0.29 -9.44
C TYR A 144 -4.83 -0.94 -9.00
N TYR A 145 -4.77 -1.57 -7.82
CA TYR A 145 -3.59 -2.30 -7.40
C TYR A 145 -3.27 -3.47 -8.34
N GLN A 146 -4.26 -4.24 -8.78
CA GLN A 146 -4.06 -5.39 -9.68
C GLN A 146 -3.36 -5.02 -10.99
N THR A 147 -3.52 -3.77 -11.48
CA THR A 147 -2.85 -3.29 -12.69
C THR A 147 -1.59 -2.49 -12.41
N ALA A 148 -1.50 -1.85 -11.25
CA ALA A 148 -0.40 -0.96 -10.90
C ALA A 148 0.76 -1.66 -10.17
N ASP A 149 0.49 -2.82 -9.54
CA ASP A 149 1.39 -3.61 -8.68
C ASP A 149 2.13 -2.77 -7.62
N SER A 150 1.48 -1.71 -7.15
CA SER A 150 2.03 -0.78 -6.18
C SER A 150 0.93 0.06 -5.57
N TRP A 151 0.79 0.05 -4.25
CA TRP A 151 -0.17 0.90 -3.56
C TRP A 151 0.06 2.40 -3.81
N PHE A 152 1.31 2.81 -4.05
CA PHE A 152 1.63 4.19 -4.39
C PHE A 152 1.08 4.57 -5.77
N LYS A 153 1.21 3.69 -6.76
CA LYS A 153 0.68 3.93 -8.11
C LYS A 153 -0.84 3.72 -8.16
N ALA A 154 -1.38 2.75 -7.42
CA ALA A 154 -2.82 2.52 -7.29
C ALA A 154 -3.56 3.72 -6.70
N THR A 155 -3.03 4.36 -5.65
CA THR A 155 -3.59 5.60 -5.11
C THR A 155 -3.45 6.78 -6.08
N ALA A 156 -2.37 6.83 -6.86
CA ALA A 156 -2.26 7.81 -7.94
C ALA A 156 -3.34 7.58 -9.02
N TYR A 157 -3.60 6.34 -9.41
CA TYR A 157 -4.69 5.96 -10.30
C TYR A 157 -6.06 6.27 -9.69
N TYR A 158 -6.25 6.07 -8.39
CA TYR A 158 -7.50 6.44 -7.71
C TYR A 158 -7.85 7.92 -7.90
N ASN A 159 -6.85 8.82 -7.91
CA ASN A 159 -7.07 10.25 -8.04
C ASN A 159 -7.43 10.73 -9.45
N VAL A 160 -6.83 10.15 -10.50
CA VAL A 160 -6.96 10.66 -11.88
C VAL A 160 -7.36 9.61 -12.92
N GLY A 161 -7.54 8.36 -12.52
CA GLY A 161 -7.68 7.21 -13.39
C GLY A 161 -6.36 6.82 -14.08
N PRO A 162 -6.23 5.56 -14.58
CA PRO A 162 -5.05 5.13 -15.34
C PRO A 162 -4.81 5.98 -16.58
N THR A 163 -5.85 6.25 -17.36
CA THR A 163 -5.78 7.10 -18.56
C THR A 163 -5.31 8.51 -18.21
N GLY A 164 -5.83 9.09 -17.13
CA GLY A 164 -5.39 10.42 -16.67
C GLY A 164 -3.94 10.42 -16.21
N TYR A 165 -3.47 9.36 -15.56
CA TYR A 165 -2.08 9.25 -15.12
C TYR A 165 -1.09 9.15 -16.29
N GLU A 166 -1.48 8.50 -17.39
CA GLU A 166 -0.63 8.35 -18.58
C GLU A 166 -0.78 9.50 -19.59
N ARG A 167 -1.80 10.36 -19.43
CA ARG A 167 -2.11 11.45 -20.38
C ARG A 167 -1.00 12.49 -20.52
N SER A 168 -0.43 12.97 -19.42
CA SER A 168 0.58 14.04 -19.46
C SER A 168 1.47 14.07 -18.23
N PHE A 169 2.63 14.72 -18.35
CA PHE A 169 3.52 14.95 -17.21
C PHE A 169 2.81 15.63 -16.02
N TRP A 170 2.00 16.65 -16.29
CA TRP A 170 1.31 17.44 -15.27
C TRP A 170 0.26 16.63 -14.49
N THR A 171 -0.57 15.87 -15.20
CA THR A 171 -1.58 14.99 -14.59
C THR A 171 -0.94 13.89 -13.75
N ARG A 172 0.12 13.26 -14.28
CA ARG A 172 0.95 12.31 -13.53
C ARG A 172 1.59 12.91 -12.28
N HIS A 173 2.10 14.14 -12.37
CA HIS A 173 2.70 14.85 -11.24
C HIS A 173 1.66 15.09 -10.14
N LYS A 174 0.47 15.57 -10.49
CA LYS A 174 -0.66 15.76 -9.56
C LYS A 174 -1.04 14.46 -8.86
N ALA A 175 -1.17 13.37 -9.61
CA ALA A 175 -1.50 12.06 -9.07
C ALA A 175 -0.43 11.54 -8.09
N LYS A 176 0.86 11.72 -8.41
CA LYS A 176 1.95 11.39 -7.49
C LYS A 176 1.94 12.27 -6.23
N LYS A 177 1.58 13.55 -6.34
CA LYS A 177 1.42 14.44 -5.17
C LYS A 177 0.31 13.93 -4.25
N TYR A 178 -0.82 13.55 -4.82
CA TYR A 178 -1.92 12.91 -4.08
C TYR A 178 -1.45 11.63 -3.35
N ALA A 179 -0.79 10.70 -4.05
CA ALA A 179 -0.28 9.46 -3.44
C ALA A 179 0.72 9.70 -2.29
N ARG A 180 1.55 10.76 -2.38
CA ARG A 180 2.41 11.17 -1.26
C ARG A 180 1.62 11.68 -0.06
N SER A 181 0.52 12.40 -0.29
CA SER A 181 -0.37 12.87 0.79
C SER A 181 -1.02 11.69 1.51
N ILE A 182 -1.50 10.68 0.78
CA ILE A 182 -1.98 9.41 1.37
C ILE A 182 -0.89 8.76 2.22
N LYS A 183 0.32 8.62 1.68
CA LYS A 183 1.45 8.02 2.42
C LYS A 183 1.78 8.80 3.70
N HIS A 184 1.64 10.12 3.68
CA HIS A 184 1.82 10.96 4.87
C HIS A 184 0.72 10.68 5.92
N HIS A 185 -0.55 10.65 5.51
CA HIS A 185 -1.66 10.26 6.39
C HIS A 185 -1.43 8.88 7.00
N GLN A 186 -1.06 7.88 6.20
CA GLN A 186 -0.77 6.53 6.69
C GLN A 186 0.33 6.51 7.77
N LYS A 187 1.40 7.29 7.58
CA LYS A 187 2.48 7.39 8.57
C LYS A 187 1.98 8.02 9.87
N ASN A 188 1.23 9.12 9.78
CA ASN A 188 0.69 9.80 10.96
C ASN A 188 -0.24 8.88 11.75
N LEU A 189 -1.12 8.14 11.06
CA LEU A 189 -1.99 7.16 11.71
C LEU A 189 -1.18 6.02 12.33
N LYS A 190 -0.21 5.46 11.61
CA LYS A 190 0.65 4.39 12.13
C LYS A 190 1.37 4.79 13.42
N SER A 191 1.84 6.04 13.52
CA SER A 191 2.51 6.55 14.72
C SER A 191 1.57 6.74 15.92
N ALA A 192 0.26 6.75 15.71
CA ALA A 192 -0.74 6.94 16.76
C ALA A 192 -1.35 5.61 17.29
N LEU A 193 -1.01 4.47 16.67
CA LEU A 193 -1.46 3.13 17.03
C LEU A 193 -0.54 2.44 18.04
#